data_AF-A0A6M3ILC7-F1
#
_entry.id   AF-A0A6M3ILC7-F1
#
_cell.length_a   1.000
_cell.length_b   1.000
_cell.length_c   1.000
_cell.angle_alpha   90.00
_cell.angle_beta   90.00
_cell.angle_gamma   90.00
#
_symmetry.space_group_name_H-M   'P 1'
#
loop_
_entity.id
_entity.type
_entity.pdbx_description
1 polymer ?
#
loop_
_entity_poly.entity_id
_entity_poly.type
_entity_poly.pdbx_seq_one_letter_code
_entity_poly.pdbx_strand_id
1 'polypeptide(L)'
;MITIFDIYVAFRKAQSNYINRPYRLPKDFDLFLEKRLNEKNKKALELITKYFNTKWFNIDIDRYFDYGFELFGKSFTYSRFFNGKLIQYYIDKDKNLKRDIDSNNKNIIRSIKFVNEWLKNKQYKTSPLLYYSLCKDGKTSIPILHYIKDNIDKMFLTFLINSKYLIIEEHEKMQIPYVMENYRLYVSMLDNKFIHKVLNKLLEK
;
A
#
# COMPACT_ATOMS: atom_id res chain seq x y z
N MET A 1 23.82 1.43 -2.55
CA MET A 1 24.21 2.54 -1.65
C MET A 1 23.49 3.78 -2.15
N ILE A 2 22.83 4.53 -1.27
CA ILE A 2 22.04 5.71 -1.63
C ILE A 2 23.00 6.87 -1.91
N THR A 3 22.80 7.56 -3.02
CA THR A 3 23.61 8.72 -3.41
C THR A 3 22.95 10.03 -2.97
N ILE A 4 23.73 11.13 -3.00
CA ILE A 4 23.19 12.48 -2.75
C ILE A 4 22.11 12.83 -3.78
N PHE A 5 22.26 12.35 -5.02
CA PHE A 5 21.29 12.56 -6.08
C PHE A 5 19.95 11.87 -5.76
N ASP A 6 19.98 10.65 -5.25
CA ASP A 6 18.76 9.91 -4.86
C ASP A 6 17.97 10.68 -3.77
N ILE A 7 18.68 11.19 -2.76
CA ILE A 7 18.07 12.04 -1.71
C ILE A 7 17.48 13.31 -2.29
N TYR A 8 18.21 13.97 -3.21
CA TYR A 8 17.73 15.17 -3.88
C TYR A 8 16.45 14.88 -4.69
N VAL A 9 16.44 13.79 -5.48
CA VAL A 9 15.29 13.38 -6.29
C VAL A 9 14.08 13.09 -5.39
N ALA A 10 14.25 12.29 -4.32
CA ALA A 10 13.17 11.97 -3.39
C ALA A 10 12.55 13.24 -2.77
N PHE A 11 13.38 14.18 -2.33
CA PHE A 11 12.90 15.47 -1.82
C PHE A 11 12.13 16.27 -2.89
N ARG A 12 12.64 16.35 -4.13
CA ARG A 12 11.98 17.09 -5.21
C ARG A 12 10.65 16.46 -5.63
N LYS A 13 10.58 15.13 -5.65
CA LYS A 13 9.38 14.35 -5.93
C LYS A 13 8.32 14.60 -4.85
N ALA A 14 8.68 14.47 -3.57
CA ALA A 14 7.77 14.75 -2.46
C ALA A 14 7.26 16.20 -2.46
N GLN A 15 8.16 17.16 -2.72
CA GLN A 15 7.77 18.57 -2.87
C GLN A 15 6.75 18.78 -4.00
N SER A 16 7.00 18.15 -5.15
CA SER A 16 6.13 18.20 -6.33
C SER A 16 4.75 17.64 -6.03
N ASN A 17 4.71 16.48 -5.37
CA ASN A 17 3.46 15.84 -4.96
C ASN A 17 2.66 16.74 -4.01
N TYR A 18 3.31 17.32 -3.00
CA TYR A 18 2.66 18.21 -2.04
C TYR A 18 2.11 19.50 -2.68
N ILE A 19 2.85 20.08 -3.63
CA ILE A 19 2.45 21.34 -4.31
C ILE A 19 1.54 21.05 -5.53
N ASN A 20 1.34 19.77 -5.88
CA ASN A 20 0.64 19.31 -7.07
C ASN A 20 1.20 19.97 -8.37
N ARG A 21 2.52 19.94 -8.53
CA ARG A 21 3.23 20.50 -9.69
C ARG A 21 4.41 19.62 -10.09
N PRO A 22 4.67 19.39 -11.39
CA PRO A 22 5.78 18.56 -11.83
C PRO A 22 7.13 19.00 -11.26
N TYR A 23 7.93 18.05 -10.76
CA TYR A 23 9.30 18.34 -10.34
C TYR A 23 10.22 18.51 -11.55
N ARG A 24 11.27 19.31 -11.34
CA ARG A 24 12.35 19.51 -12.31
C ARG A 24 13.66 19.07 -11.68
N LEU A 25 14.44 18.31 -12.43
CA LEU A 25 15.79 17.92 -12.09
C LEU A 25 16.78 18.71 -12.96
N PRO A 26 17.99 19.01 -12.46
CA PRO A 26 19.03 19.60 -13.28
C PRO A 26 19.51 18.60 -14.34
N LYS A 27 19.93 19.10 -15.50
CA LYS A 27 20.51 18.27 -16.58
C LYS A 27 21.88 17.69 -16.17
N ASP A 28 22.65 18.49 -15.46
CA ASP A 28 23.94 18.13 -14.88
C ASP A 28 23.86 18.37 -13.38
N PHE A 29 23.82 17.28 -12.61
CA PHE A 29 23.64 17.35 -11.17
C PHE A 29 24.92 17.78 -10.45
N ASP A 30 26.08 17.35 -10.92
CA ASP A 30 27.36 17.67 -10.28
C ASP A 30 27.65 19.17 -10.40
N LEU A 31 27.46 19.74 -11.59
CA LEU A 31 27.57 21.18 -11.80
C LEU A 31 26.57 21.97 -10.94
N PHE A 32 25.34 21.46 -10.80
CA PHE A 32 24.32 22.06 -9.94
C PHE A 32 24.73 22.03 -8.47
N LEU A 33 25.23 20.89 -8.00
CA LEU A 33 25.65 20.68 -6.62
C LEU A 33 26.85 21.57 -6.24
N GLU A 34 27.79 21.76 -7.17
CA GLU A 34 28.99 22.59 -6.95
C GLU A 34 28.72 24.09 -7.06
N LYS A 35 27.94 24.52 -8.06
CA LYS A 35 27.86 25.94 -8.44
C LYS A 35 26.54 26.62 -8.10
N ARG A 36 25.46 25.87 -7.85
CA ARG A 36 24.11 26.45 -7.69
C ARG A 36 23.47 26.16 -6.34
N LEU A 37 23.86 25.08 -5.67
CA LEU A 37 23.36 24.76 -4.34
C LEU A 37 24.18 25.50 -3.28
N ASN A 38 23.51 26.12 -2.31
CA ASN A 38 24.24 26.75 -1.20
C ASN A 38 24.93 25.71 -0.31
N GLU A 39 26.03 26.10 0.31
CA GLU A 39 26.86 25.23 1.16
C GLU A 39 26.06 24.59 2.31
N LYS A 40 25.10 25.32 2.89
CA LYS A 40 24.25 24.80 3.97
C LYS A 40 23.40 23.61 3.50
N ASN A 41 22.78 23.71 2.34
CA ASN A 41 21.96 22.63 1.78
C ASN A 41 22.83 21.47 1.29
N LYS A 42 24.01 21.75 0.75
CA LYS A 42 24.98 20.71 0.36
C LYS A 42 25.38 19.85 1.55
N LYS A 43 25.84 20.48 2.65
CA LYS A 43 26.17 19.78 3.91
C LYS A 43 24.98 19.02 4.48
N ALA A 44 23.79 19.59 4.40
CA ALA A 44 22.59 18.89 4.87
C ALA A 44 22.28 17.64 4.02
N LEU A 45 22.36 17.71 2.70
CA LEU A 45 22.16 16.57 1.80
C LEU A 45 23.20 15.47 2.02
N GLU A 46 24.48 15.82 2.17
CA GLU A 46 25.54 14.88 2.52
C GLU A 46 25.26 14.16 3.84
N LEU A 47 24.83 14.92 4.86
CA LEU A 47 24.50 14.37 6.16
C LEU A 47 23.29 13.43 6.09
N ILE A 48 22.22 13.84 5.39
CA ILE A 48 21.03 13.01 5.15
C ILE A 48 21.41 11.69 4.48
N THR A 49 22.22 11.78 3.42
CA THR A 49 22.71 10.62 2.66
C THR A 49 23.51 9.68 3.55
N LYS A 50 24.40 10.20 4.39
CA LYS A 50 25.15 9.42 5.38
C LYS A 50 24.22 8.71 6.36
N TYR A 51 23.18 9.39 6.86
CA TYR A 51 22.24 8.81 7.80
C TYR A 51 21.44 7.65 7.20
N PHE A 52 20.89 7.81 5.99
CA PHE A 52 20.18 6.73 5.31
C PHE A 52 21.08 5.52 5.00
N ASN A 53 22.34 5.75 4.63
CA ASN A 53 23.28 4.65 4.40
C ASN A 53 23.79 3.97 5.67
N THR A 54 23.61 4.57 6.86
CA THR A 54 24.20 4.04 8.11
C THR A 54 23.13 3.70 9.15
N LYS A 55 22.47 4.70 9.72
CA LYS A 55 21.53 4.54 10.82
C LYS A 55 20.13 4.19 10.36
N TRP A 56 19.73 4.67 9.18
CA TRP A 56 18.35 4.64 8.68
C TRP A 56 18.19 3.80 7.42
N PHE A 57 18.98 2.71 7.31
CA PHE A 57 18.98 1.83 6.14
C PHE A 57 17.63 1.14 5.87
N ASN A 58 16.77 1.02 6.88
CA ASN A 58 15.43 0.42 6.79
C ASN A 58 14.30 1.46 6.62
N ILE A 59 14.62 2.75 6.52
CA ILE A 59 13.61 3.80 6.32
C ILE A 59 13.33 3.95 4.82
N ASP A 60 12.06 3.95 4.44
CA ASP A 60 11.62 4.30 3.09
C ASP A 60 11.82 5.80 2.87
N ILE A 61 12.79 6.14 2.02
CA ILE A 61 13.22 7.51 1.74
C ILE A 61 12.06 8.35 1.19
N ASP A 62 11.32 7.81 0.21
CA ASP A 62 10.23 8.52 -0.46
C ASP A 62 9.13 8.86 0.56
N ARG A 63 8.70 7.87 1.36
CA ARG A 63 7.69 8.09 2.40
C ARG A 63 8.15 9.07 3.46
N TYR A 64 9.41 9.00 3.87
CA TYR A 64 9.95 9.90 4.89
C TYR A 64 9.91 11.37 4.43
N PHE A 65 10.23 11.63 3.16
CA PHE A 65 10.12 12.97 2.59
C PHE A 65 8.67 13.41 2.40
N ASP A 66 7.78 12.54 1.93
CA ASP A 66 6.34 12.83 1.82
C ASP A 66 5.76 13.24 3.17
N TYR A 67 6.07 12.50 4.24
CA TYR A 67 5.66 12.84 5.61
C TYR A 67 6.26 14.15 6.12
N GLY A 68 7.48 14.50 5.68
CA GLY A 68 8.09 15.79 5.99
C GLY A 68 7.30 16.97 5.41
N PHE A 69 6.84 16.84 4.16
CA PHE A 69 5.96 17.83 3.54
C PHE A 69 4.53 17.79 4.10
N GLU A 70 4.00 16.63 4.47
CA GLU A 70 2.71 16.52 5.17
C GLU A 70 2.74 17.29 6.50
N LEU A 71 3.82 17.14 7.29
CA LEU A 71 3.93 17.72 8.63
C LEU A 71 4.30 19.21 8.63
N PHE A 72 5.20 19.64 7.74
CA PHE A 72 5.74 21.02 7.76
C PHE A 72 5.33 21.85 6.53
N GLY A 73 4.63 21.26 5.57
CA GLY A 73 4.23 21.91 4.34
C GLY A 73 5.40 22.52 3.56
N LYS A 74 5.16 23.70 2.98
CA LYS A 74 6.16 24.45 2.20
C LYS A 74 7.40 24.86 3.02
N SER A 75 7.33 24.81 4.35
CA SER A 75 8.45 25.14 5.23
C SER A 75 9.41 23.97 5.46
N PHE A 76 9.11 22.78 4.90
CA PHE A 76 10.01 21.65 4.96
C PHE A 76 11.26 21.89 4.09
N THR A 77 12.42 21.69 4.72
CA THR A 77 13.75 21.95 4.13
C THR A 77 14.72 20.87 4.61
N TYR A 78 15.88 20.75 3.98
CA TYR A 78 16.92 19.79 4.42
C TYR A 78 17.32 19.99 5.88
N SER A 79 17.31 21.23 6.39
CA SER A 79 17.61 21.49 7.82
C SER A 79 16.53 20.96 8.77
N ARG A 80 15.28 20.80 8.32
CA ARG A 80 14.19 20.24 9.13
C ARG A 80 14.09 18.72 9.05
N PHE A 81 14.94 18.08 8.25
CA PHE A 81 14.95 16.63 8.05
C PHE A 81 15.19 15.85 9.36
N PHE A 82 16.09 16.34 10.20
CA PHE A 82 16.43 15.73 11.49
C PHE A 82 15.54 16.20 12.65
N ASN A 83 14.41 16.84 12.36
CA ASN A 83 13.49 17.26 13.41
C ASN A 83 12.90 16.02 14.10
N GLY A 84 13.02 15.95 15.43
CA GLY A 84 12.51 14.83 16.24
C GLY A 84 11.02 14.54 16.02
N LYS A 85 10.21 15.56 15.67
CA LYS A 85 8.80 15.37 15.35
C LYS A 85 8.59 14.57 14.07
N LEU A 86 9.45 14.72 13.06
CA LEU A 86 9.33 14.01 11.79
C LEU A 86 9.62 12.51 11.95
N ILE A 87 10.72 12.18 12.64
CA ILE A 87 11.05 10.77 12.87
C ILE A 87 9.97 10.08 13.71
N GLN A 88 9.43 10.76 14.72
CA GLN A 88 8.32 10.23 15.52
C GLN A 88 7.07 10.04 14.66
N TYR A 89 6.73 11.02 13.82
CA TYR A 89 5.60 10.95 12.90
C TYR A 89 5.72 9.77 11.91
N TYR A 90 6.93 9.55 11.36
CA TYR A 90 7.21 8.41 10.50
C TYR A 90 7.01 7.08 11.25
N ILE A 91 7.55 6.97 12.47
CA ILE A 91 7.41 5.76 13.30
C ILE A 91 5.94 5.47 13.59
N ASP A 92 5.15 6.49 13.92
CA ASP A 92 3.74 6.31 14.26
C ASP A 92 2.90 5.92 13.04
N LYS A 93 3.16 6.52 11.88
CA LYS A 93 2.55 6.11 10.60
C LYS A 93 2.94 4.68 10.21
N ASP A 94 4.20 4.30 10.35
CA ASP A 94 4.67 2.93 10.06
C ASP A 94 4.03 1.90 10.99
N LYS A 95 3.91 2.20 12.29
CA LYS A 95 3.19 1.36 13.26
C LYS A 95 1.72 1.20 12.88
N ASN A 96 1.05 2.29 12.49
CA ASN A 96 -0.36 2.23 12.09
C ASN A 96 -0.55 1.41 10.81
N LEU A 97 0.31 1.60 9.81
CA LEU A 97 0.31 0.78 8.59
C LEU A 97 0.49 -0.70 8.89
N LYS A 98 1.42 -1.06 9.78
CA LYS A 98 1.62 -2.45 10.21
C LYS A 98 0.39 -3.02 10.94
N ARG A 99 -0.24 -2.24 11.82
CA ARG A 99 -1.49 -2.63 12.50
C ARG A 99 -2.63 -2.85 11.52
N ASP A 100 -2.76 -2.01 10.51
CA ASP A 100 -3.77 -2.14 9.47
C ASP A 100 -3.54 -3.42 8.64
N ILE A 101 -2.28 -3.72 8.29
CA ILE A 101 -1.91 -4.98 7.62
C ILE A 101 -2.26 -6.18 8.48
N ASP A 102 -1.93 -6.18 9.77
CA ASP A 102 -2.24 -7.28 10.69
C ASP A 102 -3.75 -7.48 10.84
N SER A 103 -4.52 -6.38 10.94
CA SER A 103 -5.98 -6.41 10.98
C SER A 103 -6.56 -7.01 9.70
N ASN A 104 -6.08 -6.56 8.53
CA ASN A 104 -6.48 -7.07 7.23
C ASN A 104 -6.17 -8.58 7.10
N ASN A 105 -4.99 -9.02 7.54
CA ASN A 105 -4.59 -10.42 7.49
C ASN A 105 -5.51 -11.31 8.35
N LYS A 106 -5.89 -10.85 9.55
CA LYS A 106 -6.86 -11.55 10.40
C LYS A 106 -8.23 -11.66 9.74
N ASN A 107 -8.70 -10.57 9.13
CA ASN A 107 -9.98 -10.55 8.43
C ASN A 107 -9.97 -11.48 7.21
N ILE A 108 -8.90 -11.50 6.42
CA ILE A 108 -8.73 -12.45 5.31
C ILE A 108 -8.78 -13.89 5.80
N ILE A 109 -8.09 -14.22 6.91
CA ILE A 109 -8.15 -15.58 7.48
C ILE A 109 -9.59 -15.93 7.89
N ARG A 110 -10.33 -15.00 8.51
CA ARG A 110 -11.74 -15.20 8.87
C ARG A 110 -12.60 -15.45 7.63
N SER A 111 -12.42 -14.64 6.58
CA SER A 111 -13.09 -14.79 5.29
C SER A 111 -12.83 -16.17 4.67
N ILE A 112 -11.57 -16.61 4.61
CA ILE A 112 -11.20 -17.92 4.05
C ILE A 112 -11.79 -19.07 4.88
N LYS A 113 -11.77 -18.97 6.22
CA LYS A 113 -12.39 -19.97 7.09
C LYS A 113 -13.89 -20.07 6.84
N PHE A 114 -14.58 -18.94 6.76
CA PHE A 114 -16.00 -18.91 6.45
C PHE A 114 -16.28 -19.56 5.10
N VAL A 115 -15.52 -19.22 4.06
CA VAL A 115 -15.67 -19.82 2.71
C VAL A 115 -15.43 -21.32 2.76
N ASN A 116 -14.40 -21.78 3.48
CA ASN A 116 -14.14 -23.22 3.64
C ASN A 116 -15.31 -23.94 4.31
N GLU A 117 -15.84 -23.40 5.41
CA GLU A 117 -17.03 -23.96 6.09
C GLU A 117 -18.25 -24.00 5.16
N TRP A 118 -18.49 -22.94 4.40
CA TRP A 118 -19.58 -22.88 3.43
C TRP A 118 -19.43 -23.91 2.30
N LEU A 119 -18.20 -24.30 1.96
CA LEU A 119 -17.88 -25.28 0.92
C LEU A 119 -17.94 -26.74 1.39
N LYS A 120 -17.80 -27.02 2.71
CA LYS A 120 -17.65 -28.40 3.24
C LYS A 120 -18.67 -29.41 2.74
N ASN A 121 -19.92 -28.98 2.52
CA ASN A 121 -21.02 -29.85 2.13
C ASN A 121 -21.42 -29.69 0.65
N LYS A 122 -20.56 -29.05 -0.16
CA LYS A 122 -20.84 -28.78 -1.57
C LYS A 122 -19.98 -29.67 -2.45
N GLN A 123 -20.61 -30.25 -3.47
CA GLN A 123 -19.88 -30.98 -4.49
C GLN A 123 -19.48 -30.03 -5.62
N TYR A 124 -18.21 -30.04 -5.99
CA TYR A 124 -17.67 -29.22 -7.07
C TYR A 124 -16.61 -29.97 -7.87
N LYS A 125 -16.53 -29.66 -9.17
CA LYS A 125 -15.58 -30.27 -10.13
C LYS A 125 -14.34 -29.41 -10.40
N THR A 126 -14.37 -28.16 -9.96
CA THR A 126 -13.29 -27.17 -10.15
C THR A 126 -12.57 -26.92 -8.83
N SER A 127 -11.60 -26.00 -8.80
CA SER A 127 -11.03 -25.59 -7.52
C SER A 127 -12.11 -25.00 -6.58
N PRO A 128 -12.01 -25.20 -5.25
CA PRO A 128 -13.04 -24.79 -4.30
C PRO A 128 -13.34 -23.28 -4.39
N LEU A 129 -12.27 -22.49 -4.54
CA LEU A 129 -12.37 -21.03 -4.63
C LEU A 129 -13.01 -20.56 -5.94
N LEU A 130 -12.72 -21.23 -7.06
CA LEU A 130 -13.36 -20.93 -8.34
C LEU A 130 -14.85 -21.30 -8.30
N TYR A 131 -15.18 -22.47 -7.75
CA TYR A 131 -16.56 -22.89 -7.57
C TYR A 131 -17.35 -21.88 -6.71
N TYR A 132 -16.78 -21.46 -5.57
CA TYR A 132 -17.34 -20.42 -4.72
C TYR A 132 -17.63 -19.13 -5.48
N SER A 133 -16.68 -18.71 -6.32
CA SER A 133 -16.78 -17.45 -7.06
C SER A 133 -17.75 -17.49 -8.24
N LEU A 134 -18.05 -18.68 -8.77
CA LEU A 134 -19.02 -18.90 -9.84
C LEU A 134 -20.46 -19.07 -9.33
N CYS A 135 -20.64 -19.38 -8.05
CA CYS A 135 -21.96 -19.55 -7.47
C CYS A 135 -22.72 -18.21 -7.43
N LYS A 136 -24.02 -18.25 -7.76
CA LYS A 136 -24.94 -17.12 -7.70
C LYS A 136 -26.18 -17.47 -6.87
N ASP A 137 -26.78 -16.46 -6.26
CA ASP A 137 -28.12 -16.51 -5.70
C ASP A 137 -28.96 -15.45 -6.42
N GLY A 138 -29.88 -15.92 -7.26
CA GLY A 138 -30.53 -15.10 -8.29
C GLY A 138 -29.50 -14.49 -9.25
N LYS A 139 -29.45 -13.15 -9.30
CA LYS A 139 -28.55 -12.37 -10.17
C LYS A 139 -27.26 -11.92 -9.48
N THR A 140 -27.09 -12.22 -8.20
CA THR A 140 -25.93 -11.73 -7.43
C THR A 140 -24.98 -12.89 -7.13
N SER A 141 -23.70 -12.67 -7.36
CA SER A 141 -22.65 -13.61 -7.07
C SER A 141 -22.53 -13.82 -5.56
N ILE A 142 -22.38 -15.07 -5.15
CA ILE A 142 -22.28 -15.46 -3.73
C ILE A 142 -21.18 -14.68 -2.98
N PRO A 143 -19.98 -14.43 -3.54
CA PRO A 143 -18.98 -13.60 -2.86
C PRO A 143 -19.49 -12.20 -2.51
N ILE A 144 -20.26 -11.56 -3.39
CA ILE A 144 -20.82 -10.23 -3.14
C ILE A 144 -21.86 -10.28 -2.04
N LEU A 145 -22.76 -11.27 -2.06
CA LEU A 145 -23.75 -11.46 -0.99
C LEU A 145 -23.09 -11.72 0.36
N HIS A 146 -22.04 -12.54 0.40
CA HIS A 146 -21.31 -12.81 1.63
C HIS A 146 -20.55 -11.59 2.13
N TYR A 147 -20.09 -10.71 1.24
CA TYR A 147 -19.52 -9.44 1.65
C TYR A 147 -20.57 -8.51 2.25
N ILE A 148 -21.74 -8.36 1.60
CA ILE A 148 -22.85 -7.54 2.10
C ILE A 148 -23.34 -8.03 3.48
N LYS A 149 -23.29 -9.34 3.71
CA LYS A 149 -23.65 -9.98 4.98
C LYS A 149 -22.52 -10.01 6.03
N ASP A 150 -21.39 -9.33 5.79
CA ASP A 150 -20.21 -9.29 6.68
C ASP A 150 -19.60 -10.68 7.01
N ASN A 151 -19.80 -11.64 6.11
CA ASN A 151 -19.18 -12.97 6.23
C ASN A 151 -17.78 -13.03 5.62
N ILE A 152 -17.53 -12.20 4.60
CA ILE A 152 -16.19 -11.97 4.05
C ILE A 152 -15.87 -10.49 4.05
N ASP A 153 -14.60 -10.17 4.21
CA ASP A 153 -14.12 -8.81 4.31
C ASP A 153 -13.76 -8.21 2.94
N LYS A 154 -13.65 -6.88 2.90
CA LYS A 154 -13.31 -6.11 1.69
C LYS A 154 -11.98 -6.51 1.05
N MET A 155 -10.97 -6.90 1.82
CA MET A 155 -9.67 -7.30 1.29
C MET A 155 -9.76 -8.65 0.60
N PHE A 156 -10.47 -9.61 1.19
CA PHE A 156 -10.71 -10.89 0.54
C PHE A 156 -11.55 -10.75 -0.74
N LEU A 157 -12.60 -9.92 -0.73
CA LEU A 157 -13.37 -9.63 -1.94
C LEU A 157 -12.50 -8.96 -3.02
N THR A 158 -11.68 -7.98 -2.65
CA THR A 158 -10.73 -7.31 -3.56
C THR A 158 -9.76 -8.32 -4.17
N PHE A 159 -9.26 -9.27 -3.38
CA PHE A 159 -8.41 -10.35 -3.87
C PHE A 159 -9.11 -11.21 -4.93
N LEU A 160 -10.37 -11.62 -4.72
CA LEU A 160 -11.11 -12.42 -5.70
C LEU A 160 -11.25 -11.70 -7.05
N ILE A 161 -11.51 -10.39 -7.01
CA ILE A 161 -11.64 -9.54 -8.19
C ILE A 161 -10.29 -9.38 -8.91
N ASN A 162 -9.25 -9.05 -8.14
CA ASN A 162 -7.92 -8.77 -8.67
C ASN A 162 -7.29 -10.02 -9.29
N SER A 163 -7.48 -11.19 -8.66
CA SER A 163 -7.00 -12.49 -9.13
C SER A 163 -7.90 -13.13 -10.19
N LYS A 164 -8.94 -12.43 -10.66
CA LYS A 164 -9.87 -12.88 -11.71
C LYS A 164 -10.68 -14.14 -11.35
N TYR A 165 -10.81 -14.47 -10.06
CA TYR A 165 -11.76 -15.49 -9.61
C TYR A 165 -13.21 -14.99 -9.70
N LEU A 166 -13.41 -13.69 -9.46
CA LEU A 166 -14.71 -13.03 -9.54
C LEU A 166 -14.69 -11.95 -10.63
N ILE A 167 -15.62 -12.05 -11.58
CA ILE A 167 -15.90 -11.00 -12.56
C ILE A 167 -17.19 -10.32 -12.13
N ILE A 168 -17.11 -9.03 -11.83
CA ILE A 168 -18.25 -8.24 -11.33
C ILE A 168 -19.03 -7.64 -12.50
N GLU A 169 -20.33 -7.88 -12.52
CA GLU A 169 -21.27 -7.26 -13.46
C GLU A 169 -21.66 -5.83 -13.03
N GLU A 170 -22.16 -5.00 -13.94
CA GLU A 170 -22.38 -3.57 -13.65
C GLU A 170 -23.37 -3.32 -12.48
N HIS A 171 -24.43 -4.13 -12.38
CA HIS A 171 -25.41 -4.03 -11.28
C HIS A 171 -24.84 -4.49 -9.94
N GLU A 172 -23.80 -5.32 -9.95
CA GLU A 172 -23.12 -5.77 -8.74
C GLU A 172 -22.16 -4.71 -8.20
N LYS A 173 -21.54 -3.91 -9.06
CA LYS A 173 -20.69 -2.78 -8.64
C LYS A 173 -21.46 -1.81 -7.75
N MET A 174 -22.74 -1.57 -8.06
CA MET A 174 -23.63 -0.70 -7.27
C MET A 174 -23.90 -1.24 -5.86
N GLN A 175 -23.72 -2.54 -5.62
CA GLN A 175 -23.94 -3.17 -4.31
C GLN A 175 -22.69 -3.08 -3.41
N ILE A 176 -21.51 -2.82 -3.98
CA ILE A 176 -20.23 -2.74 -3.26
C ILE A 176 -19.47 -1.44 -3.56
N PRO A 177 -20.12 -0.26 -3.51
CA PRO A 177 -19.53 1.00 -3.97
C PRO A 177 -18.22 1.32 -3.24
N TYR A 178 -18.16 1.05 -1.94
CA TYR A 178 -16.98 1.29 -1.12
C TYR A 178 -15.73 0.50 -1.57
N VAL A 179 -15.91 -0.75 -2.03
CA VAL A 179 -14.82 -1.56 -2.58
C VAL A 179 -14.38 -1.03 -3.94
N MET A 180 -15.34 -0.61 -4.77
CA MET A 180 -15.05 -0.11 -6.12
C MET A 180 -14.33 1.24 -6.10
N GLU A 181 -14.79 2.17 -5.25
CA GLU A 181 -14.18 3.51 -5.09
C GLU A 181 -12.74 3.42 -4.56
N ASN A 182 -12.47 2.49 -3.64
CA ASN A 182 -11.16 2.33 -3.00
C ASN A 182 -10.33 1.19 -3.61
N TYR A 183 -10.73 0.65 -4.76
CA TYR A 183 -10.17 -0.60 -5.31
C TYR A 183 -8.64 -0.55 -5.46
N ARG A 184 -8.09 0.53 -6.02
CA ARG A 184 -6.63 0.68 -6.22
C ARG A 184 -5.86 0.67 -4.92
N LEU A 185 -6.40 1.32 -3.88
CA LEU A 185 -5.80 1.35 -2.56
C LEU A 185 -5.78 -0.07 -1.98
N TYR A 186 -6.91 -0.79 -2.03
CA TYR A 186 -6.97 -2.16 -1.50
C TYR A 186 -6.05 -3.11 -2.26
N VAL A 187 -5.96 -3.01 -3.58
CA VAL A 187 -5.00 -3.79 -4.37
C VAL A 187 -3.56 -3.53 -3.91
N SER A 188 -3.19 -2.27 -3.61
CA SER A 188 -1.85 -1.94 -3.10
C SER A 188 -1.56 -2.50 -1.71
N MET A 189 -2.61 -2.82 -0.94
CA MET A 189 -2.51 -3.39 0.41
C MET A 189 -2.60 -4.92 0.42
N LEU A 190 -2.87 -5.58 -0.72
CA LEU A 190 -2.95 -7.03 -0.82
C LEU A 190 -1.54 -7.66 -0.77
N ASP A 191 -1.31 -8.53 0.21
CA ASP A 191 -0.20 -9.46 0.19
C ASP A 191 -0.63 -10.79 -0.46
N ASN A 192 -0.56 -10.87 -1.79
CA ASN A 192 -0.96 -12.07 -2.54
C ASN A 192 -0.20 -13.33 -2.08
N LYS A 193 1.08 -13.20 -1.67
CA LYS A 193 1.86 -14.35 -1.19
C LYS A 193 1.28 -14.89 0.11
N PHE A 194 0.92 -14.00 1.03
CA PHE A 194 0.22 -14.38 2.26
C PHE A 194 -1.13 -15.05 1.96
N ILE A 195 -1.95 -14.47 1.09
CA ILE A 195 -3.29 -15.00 0.78
C ILE A 195 -3.19 -16.40 0.16
N HIS A 196 -2.35 -16.60 -0.85
CA HIS A 196 -2.15 -17.92 -1.46
C HIS A 196 -1.63 -18.95 -0.45
N LYS A 197 -0.69 -18.57 0.43
CA LYS A 197 -0.21 -19.46 1.50
C LYS A 197 -1.35 -19.90 2.43
N VAL A 198 -2.25 -18.99 2.79
CA VAL A 198 -3.40 -19.31 3.64
C VAL A 198 -4.43 -20.17 2.91
N LEU A 199 -4.72 -19.86 1.65
CA LEU A 199 -5.64 -20.65 0.81
C LEU A 199 -5.17 -22.10 0.68
N ASN A 200 -3.91 -22.33 0.33
CA ASN A 200 -3.37 -23.68 0.18
C ASN A 200 -3.45 -24.47 1.50
N LYS A 201 -3.21 -23.80 2.63
CA LYS A 201 -3.31 -24.45 3.94
C LYS A 201 -4.75 -24.84 4.33
N LEU A 202 -5.74 -24.05 3.91
CA LEU A 202 -7.12 -24.16 4.40
C LEU A 202 -8.09 -24.81 3.42
N LEU A 203 -7.84 -24.72 2.11
CA LEU A 203 -8.74 -25.21 1.05
C LEU A 203 -8.19 -26.43 0.28
N GLU A 204 -6.92 -26.80 0.42
CA GLU A 204 -6.33 -27.98 -0.24
C GLU A 204 -6.26 -29.22 0.68
N LYS A 205 -7.26 -29.38 1.56
CA LYS A 205 -7.54 -30.67 2.25
C LYS A 205 -8.80 -31.28 1.68
#